data_AF-A0A935RS89-F1
#
_entry.id   AF-A0A935RS89-F1
#
_cell.length_a   1.000
_cell.length_b   1.000
_cell.length_c   1.000
_cell.angle_alpha   90.00
_cell.angle_beta   90.00
_cell.angle_gamma   90.00
#
_symmetry.space_group_name_H-M   'P 1'
#
loop_
_entity.id
_entity.type
_entity.pdbx_description
1 polymer ?
#
loop_
_entity_poly.entity_id
_entity_poly.type
_entity_poly.pdbx_seq_one_letter_code
_entity_poly.pdbx_strand_id
1 'polypeptide(L)'
;MALTILKGKFIYLIVVGFILATIVGTISHEYGHIAVAKYLGYNTSLHFSSMGYSKDPSHISQKVKDSLSTREFEALTRLRKSESHWITLGGPIQTGIVGLFGFGVLWIRRNKRLSFSLKDWLCVILTFFLARQILNFGVQIVRYFITGEHKNSGDEIKLALYLDWPIYSIAFSTCLFSILICCITVFKFIPQEYRIRFIWSGSIGCGIGYIVWMVWLGPILLP
;
A
#
# COMPACT_ATOMS: atom_id res chain seq x y z
N MET A 1 -16.16 14.54 28.57
CA MET A 1 -14.87 14.66 29.29
C MET A 1 -13.67 14.25 28.43
N ALA A 2 -13.66 13.06 27.80
CA ALA A 2 -12.57 12.65 26.89
C ALA A 2 -12.36 13.59 25.68
N LEU A 3 -13.44 14.16 25.13
CA LEU A 3 -13.39 15.06 23.97
C LEU A 3 -12.68 16.40 24.25
N THR A 4 -12.71 16.88 25.49
CA THR A 4 -12.13 18.19 25.88
C THR A 4 -10.61 18.11 25.99
N ILE A 5 -10.08 16.98 26.47
CA ILE A 5 -8.64 16.71 26.55
C ILE A 5 -8.04 16.50 25.14
N LEU A 6 -8.84 15.99 24.21
CA LEU A 6 -8.45 15.79 22.82
C LEU A 6 -8.22 17.11 22.07
N LYS A 7 -8.91 18.22 22.37
CA LYS A 7 -8.80 19.46 21.56
C LYS A 7 -7.38 20.03 21.47
N GLY A 8 -6.62 20.02 22.56
CA GLY A 8 -5.23 20.52 22.58
C GLY A 8 -4.20 19.51 22.07
N LYS A 9 -4.46 18.21 22.24
CA LYS A 9 -3.54 17.12 21.86
C LYS A 9 -3.90 16.44 20.52
N PHE A 10 -4.96 16.91 19.85
CA PHE A 10 -5.50 16.29 18.64
C PHE A 10 -4.46 16.17 17.54
N ILE A 11 -3.78 17.27 17.22
CA ILE A 11 -2.75 17.32 16.17
C ILE A 11 -1.66 16.29 16.47
N TYR A 12 -1.14 16.27 17.69
CA TYR A 12 -0.10 15.31 18.10
C TYR A 12 -0.57 13.86 17.93
N LEU A 13 -1.78 13.52 18.37
CA LEU A 13 -2.33 12.17 18.24
C LEU A 13 -2.49 11.74 16.79
N ILE A 14 -2.93 12.64 15.91
CA ILE A 14 -3.07 12.34 14.48
C ILE A 14 -1.70 12.20 13.83
N VAL A 15 -0.73 13.08 14.12
CA VAL A 15 0.64 12.98 13.59
C VAL A 15 1.26 11.63 13.98
N VAL A 16 1.25 11.29 15.27
CA VAL A 16 1.78 10.00 15.76
C VAL A 16 1.02 8.83 15.15
N GLY A 17 -0.30 8.93 15.05
CA GLY A 17 -1.14 7.93 14.40
C GLY A 17 -0.74 7.68 12.96
N PHE A 18 -0.47 8.72 12.18
CA PHE A 18 -0.01 8.59 10.80
C PHE A 18 1.43 8.09 10.68
N ILE A 19 2.35 8.50 11.57
CA ILE A 19 3.71 7.93 11.62
C ILE A 19 3.64 6.41 11.77
N LEU A 20 2.87 5.93 12.76
CA LEU A 20 2.69 4.51 13.02
C LEU A 20 1.97 3.82 11.85
N ALA A 21 0.92 4.43 11.31
CA ALA A 21 0.18 3.90 10.18
C ALA A 21 1.03 3.78 8.92
N THR A 22 1.97 4.70 8.66
CA THR A 22 2.92 4.59 7.54
C THR A 22 3.82 3.38 7.71
N ILE A 23 4.40 3.18 8.90
CA ILE A 23 5.27 2.03 9.20
C ILE A 23 4.49 0.72 9.05
N VAL A 24 3.36 0.59 9.78
CA VAL A 24 2.51 -0.59 9.74
C VAL A 24 1.97 -0.83 8.33
N GLY A 25 1.61 0.23 7.62
CA GLY A 25 1.15 0.18 6.25
C GLY A 25 2.20 -0.40 5.31
N THR A 26 3.45 0.04 5.38
CA THR A 26 4.55 -0.52 4.55
C THR A 26 4.77 -1.99 4.85
N ILE A 27 4.92 -2.34 6.14
CA ILE A 27 5.17 -3.73 6.54
C ILE A 27 4.00 -4.63 6.12
N SER A 28 2.76 -4.20 6.37
CA SER A 28 1.58 -5.01 6.03
C SER A 28 1.37 -5.18 4.52
N HIS A 29 1.74 -4.18 3.71
CA HIS A 29 1.75 -4.28 2.25
C HIS A 29 2.72 -5.36 1.77
N GLU A 30 3.95 -5.34 2.27
CA GLU A 30 4.94 -6.38 1.95
C GLU A 30 4.49 -7.76 2.43
N TYR A 31 3.85 -7.85 3.61
CA TYR A 31 3.24 -9.11 4.07
C TYR A 31 2.12 -9.60 3.14
N GLY A 32 1.39 -8.69 2.48
CA GLY A 32 0.40 -9.06 1.47
C GLY A 32 1.05 -9.81 0.30
N HIS A 33 2.19 -9.33 -0.19
CA HIS A 33 2.96 -10.05 -1.21
C HIS A 33 3.50 -11.40 -0.68
N ILE A 34 4.05 -11.42 0.53
CA ILE A 34 4.61 -12.63 1.16
C ILE A 34 3.54 -13.72 1.33
N ALA A 35 2.33 -13.35 1.76
CA ALA A 35 1.25 -14.29 1.98
C ALA A 35 0.90 -15.04 0.68
N VAL A 36 0.80 -14.32 -0.44
CA VAL A 36 0.54 -14.92 -1.75
C VAL A 36 1.73 -15.75 -2.23
N ALA A 37 2.96 -15.25 -2.06
CA ALA A 37 4.17 -15.98 -2.45
C ALA A 37 4.31 -17.31 -1.70
N LYS A 38 4.09 -17.32 -0.38
CA LYS A 38 4.10 -18.56 0.43
C LYS A 38 2.98 -19.52 0.04
N TYR A 39 1.77 -19.00 -0.23
CA TYR A 39 0.66 -19.82 -0.72
C TYR A 39 1.01 -20.52 -2.04
N LEU A 40 1.78 -19.87 -2.91
CA LEU A 40 2.27 -20.42 -4.18
C LEU A 40 3.56 -21.28 -4.03
N GLY A 41 4.03 -21.51 -2.81
CA GLY A 41 5.20 -22.34 -2.52
C GLY A 41 6.55 -21.67 -2.77
N TYR A 42 6.62 -20.34 -2.73
CA TYR A 42 7.88 -19.59 -2.81
C TYR A 42 8.50 -19.40 -1.42
N ASN A 43 9.83 -19.47 -1.38
CA ASN A 43 10.60 -18.96 -0.26
C ASN A 43 10.67 -17.43 -0.35
N THR A 44 10.44 -16.75 0.76
CA THR A 44 10.35 -15.29 0.83
C THR A 44 11.40 -14.73 1.79
N SER A 45 12.00 -13.61 1.41
CA SER A 45 12.86 -12.77 2.24
C SER A 45 12.26 -11.38 2.29
N LEU A 46 12.28 -10.74 3.46
CA LEU A 46 11.71 -9.41 3.66
C LEU A 46 12.85 -8.44 3.95
N HIS A 47 12.95 -7.40 3.14
CA HIS A 47 13.81 -6.24 3.40
C HIS A 47 12.93 -5.02 3.67
N PHE A 48 13.50 -4.00 4.33
CA PHE A 48 12.73 -2.83 4.78
C PHE A 48 11.96 -2.08 3.67
N SER A 49 12.44 -2.14 2.43
CA SER A 49 11.85 -1.44 1.28
C SER A 49 11.19 -2.35 0.24
N SER A 50 11.32 -3.67 0.38
CA SER A 50 10.85 -4.63 -0.62
C SER A 50 10.96 -6.07 -0.12
N MET A 51 10.16 -6.98 -0.67
CA MET A 51 10.41 -8.41 -0.52
C MET A 51 11.09 -9.06 -1.73
N GLY A 52 11.95 -10.05 -1.44
CA GLY A 52 12.48 -10.99 -2.43
C GLY A 52 11.76 -12.34 -2.34
N TYR A 53 11.50 -12.98 -3.47
CA TYR A 53 10.93 -14.33 -3.52
C TYR A 53 11.68 -15.21 -4.50
N SER A 54 11.91 -16.45 -4.10
CA SER A 54 12.56 -17.46 -4.91
C SER A 54 11.87 -18.80 -4.71
N LYS A 55 11.60 -19.51 -5.80
CA LYS A 55 11.29 -20.93 -5.76
C LYS A 55 12.65 -21.62 -5.82
N ASP A 56 12.95 -22.49 -4.86
CA ASP A 56 14.27 -23.12 -4.67
C ASP A 56 14.94 -23.48 -6.02
N PRO A 57 16.17 -23.01 -6.32
CA PRO A 57 16.85 -23.27 -7.60
C PRO A 57 17.21 -24.74 -7.84
N SER A 58 17.07 -25.60 -6.85
CA SER A 58 17.41 -27.03 -6.92
C SER A 58 16.66 -27.80 -8.03
N HIS A 59 15.63 -27.24 -8.66
CA HIS A 59 14.88 -27.89 -9.74
C HIS A 59 14.94 -27.22 -11.13
N ILE A 60 15.67 -26.12 -11.34
CA ILE A 60 16.01 -25.65 -12.69
C ILE A 60 17.51 -25.36 -12.73
N SER A 61 18.31 -26.42 -12.54
CA SER A 61 19.73 -26.38 -12.87
C SER A 61 19.89 -26.11 -14.37
N GLN A 62 21.04 -25.56 -14.79
CA GLN A 62 21.38 -25.38 -16.21
C GLN A 62 21.11 -26.67 -17.03
N LYS A 63 21.31 -27.84 -16.41
CA LYS A 63 21.01 -29.17 -16.95
C LYS A 63 19.53 -29.40 -17.32
N VAL A 64 18.59 -28.82 -16.57
CA VAL A 64 17.14 -28.90 -16.85
C VAL A 64 16.78 -27.97 -18.01
N LYS A 65 17.48 -26.83 -18.13
CA LYS A 65 17.32 -25.89 -19.25
C LYS A 65 17.76 -26.50 -20.59
N ASP A 66 18.79 -27.35 -20.55
CA ASP A 66 19.32 -28.06 -21.71
C ASP A 66 18.54 -29.35 -22.03
N SER A 67 17.77 -29.90 -21.07
CA SER A 67 16.98 -31.12 -21.24
C SER A 67 15.48 -30.90 -21.49
N LEU A 68 14.97 -29.69 -21.25
CA LEU A 68 13.57 -29.34 -21.48
C LEU A 68 13.36 -28.95 -22.95
N SER A 69 12.27 -29.44 -23.53
CA SER A 69 11.84 -28.95 -24.84
C SER A 69 11.46 -27.47 -24.76
N THR A 70 11.61 -26.72 -25.85
CA THR A 70 11.23 -25.29 -25.93
C THR A 70 9.81 -25.04 -25.42
N ARG A 71 8.89 -25.99 -25.62
CA ARG A 71 7.49 -25.91 -25.17
C ARG A 71 7.35 -26.00 -23.65
N GLU A 72 8.11 -26.86 -22.97
CA GLU A 72 8.02 -27.01 -21.51
C GLU A 72 8.70 -25.83 -20.79
N PHE A 73 9.79 -25.31 -21.35
CA PHE A 73 10.42 -24.09 -20.86
C PHE A 73 9.50 -22.88 -21.01
N GLU A 74 8.81 -22.74 -22.14
CA GLU A 74 7.79 -21.71 -22.33
C GLU A 74 6.63 -21.87 -21.33
N ALA A 75 6.14 -23.08 -21.11
CA ALA A 75 5.06 -23.35 -20.16
C ALA A 75 5.44 -22.96 -18.72
N LEU A 76 6.65 -23.33 -18.27
CA LEU A 76 7.18 -22.94 -16.96
C LEU A 76 7.36 -21.43 -16.84
N THR A 77 7.84 -20.77 -17.89
CA THR A 77 8.01 -19.31 -17.92
C THR A 77 6.66 -18.61 -17.84
N ARG A 78 5.64 -19.10 -18.55
CA ARG A 78 4.26 -18.58 -18.48
C ARG A 78 3.65 -18.79 -17.10
N LEU A 79 3.85 -19.95 -16.47
CA LEU A 79 3.40 -20.23 -15.10
C LEU A 79 4.07 -19.29 -14.09
N ARG A 80 5.39 -19.15 -14.13
CA ARG A 80 6.13 -18.25 -13.23
C ARG A 80 5.74 -16.79 -13.42
N LYS A 81 5.50 -16.36 -14.66
CA LYS A 81 4.97 -15.02 -14.97
C LYS A 81 3.58 -14.86 -14.33
N SER A 82 2.66 -15.80 -14.57
CA SER A 82 1.31 -15.82 -13.95
C SER A 82 1.36 -15.72 -12.42
N GLU A 83 2.16 -16.56 -11.75
CA GLU A 83 2.36 -16.55 -10.29
C GLU A 83 2.89 -15.20 -9.78
N SER A 84 3.83 -14.58 -10.50
CA SER A 84 4.39 -13.27 -10.17
C SER A 84 3.34 -12.16 -10.12
N HIS A 85 2.28 -12.26 -10.93
CA HIS A 85 1.21 -11.26 -10.94
C HIS A 85 0.33 -11.35 -9.69
N TRP A 86 0.01 -12.58 -9.27
CA TRP A 86 -0.71 -12.80 -8.01
C TRP A 86 0.09 -12.30 -6.81
N ILE A 87 1.41 -12.53 -6.81
CA ILE A 87 2.30 -12.01 -5.77
C ILE A 87 2.26 -10.48 -5.78
N THR A 88 2.39 -9.84 -6.94
CA THR A 88 2.36 -8.37 -7.10
C THR A 88 1.02 -7.77 -6.68
N LEU A 89 -0.10 -8.48 -6.86
CA LEU A 89 -1.42 -8.02 -6.39
C LEU A 89 -1.57 -8.05 -4.87
N GLY A 90 -0.83 -8.91 -4.17
CA GLY A 90 -1.00 -9.16 -2.74
C GLY A 90 -0.93 -7.89 -1.89
N GLY A 91 0.07 -7.04 -2.10
CA GLY A 91 0.24 -5.78 -1.36
C GLY A 91 -0.86 -4.75 -1.61
N PRO A 92 -1.12 -4.35 -2.88
CA PRO A 92 -2.22 -3.44 -3.22
C PRO A 92 -3.60 -3.94 -2.74
N ILE A 93 -3.88 -5.24 -2.87
CA ILE A 93 -5.14 -5.82 -2.37
C ILE A 93 -5.21 -5.74 -0.85
N GLN A 94 -4.14 -6.11 -0.14
CA GLN A 94 -4.10 -6.06 1.33
C GLN A 94 -4.37 -4.64 1.85
N THR A 95 -3.66 -3.65 1.32
CA THR A 95 -3.85 -2.24 1.71
C THR A 95 -5.22 -1.72 1.32
N GLY A 96 -5.74 -2.13 0.16
CA GLY A 96 -7.09 -1.83 -0.30
C GLY A 96 -8.17 -2.37 0.65
N ILE A 97 -8.06 -3.63 1.07
CA ILE A 97 -9.00 -4.26 2.00
C ILE A 97 -9.01 -3.53 3.35
N VAL A 98 -7.84 -3.22 3.91
CA VAL A 98 -7.74 -2.49 5.18
C VAL A 98 -8.40 -1.12 5.08
N GLY A 99 -8.13 -0.38 4.00
CA GLY A 99 -8.75 0.93 3.78
C GLY A 99 -10.26 0.86 3.58
N LEU A 100 -10.74 -0.10 2.79
CA LEU A 100 -12.17 -0.30 2.59
C LEU A 100 -12.89 -0.75 3.86
N PHE A 101 -12.24 -1.55 4.71
CA PHE A 101 -12.77 -1.92 6.03
C PHE A 101 -12.95 -0.69 6.92
N GLY A 102 -11.92 0.17 7.01
CA GLY A 102 -12.01 1.45 7.73
C GLY A 102 -13.18 2.30 7.24
N PHE A 103 -13.33 2.42 5.92
CA PHE A 103 -14.40 3.19 5.29
C PHE A 103 -15.78 2.58 5.57
N GLY A 104 -15.93 1.26 5.45
CA GLY A 104 -17.18 0.54 5.69
C GLY A 104 -17.69 0.72 7.13
N VAL A 105 -16.79 0.64 8.12
CA VAL A 105 -17.14 0.89 9.52
C VAL A 105 -17.61 2.32 9.75
N LEU A 106 -16.95 3.32 9.13
CA LEU A 106 -17.41 4.71 9.18
C LEU A 106 -18.79 4.89 8.56
N TRP A 107 -19.04 4.23 7.42
CA TRP A 107 -20.30 4.29 6.69
C TRP A 107 -21.46 3.73 7.51
N ILE A 108 -21.28 2.56 8.15
CA ILE A 108 -22.31 1.94 9.01
C ILE A 108 -22.62 2.85 10.22
N ARG A 109 -21.59 3.48 10.80
CA ARG A 109 -21.75 4.29 12.02
C ARG A 109 -22.30 5.70 11.76
N ARG A 110 -22.43 6.12 10.51
CA ARG A 110 -22.75 7.52 10.13
C ARG A 110 -24.06 8.05 10.74
N ASN A 111 -25.10 7.22 10.86
CA ASN A 111 -26.44 7.63 11.31
C ASN A 111 -26.61 7.58 12.84
N LYS A 112 -25.65 7.01 13.58
CA LYS A 112 -25.77 6.76 15.04
C LYS A 112 -24.94 7.74 15.88
N ARG A 113 -24.48 8.86 15.32
CA ARG A 113 -23.43 9.71 15.91
C ARG A 113 -23.99 10.94 16.60
N LEU A 114 -23.85 10.99 17.93
CA LEU A 114 -23.90 12.23 18.73
C LEU A 114 -22.53 12.91 18.86
N SER A 115 -21.42 12.15 18.81
CA SER A 115 -20.05 12.69 18.87
C SER A 115 -19.04 11.79 18.15
N PHE A 116 -17.90 12.37 17.73
CA PHE A 116 -16.84 11.67 17.01
C PHE A 116 -15.87 11.00 17.99
N SER A 117 -15.85 9.67 18.03
CA SER A 117 -15.09 8.88 19.01
C SER A 117 -13.67 8.57 18.54
N LEU A 118 -12.78 8.16 19.46
CA LEU A 118 -11.43 7.69 19.12
C LEU A 118 -11.46 6.51 18.12
N LYS A 119 -12.48 5.64 18.21
CA LYS A 119 -12.70 4.54 17.27
C LYS A 119 -12.97 5.06 15.86
N ASP A 120 -13.70 6.17 15.72
CA ASP A 120 -13.95 6.77 14.42
C ASP A 120 -12.66 7.36 13.83
N TRP A 121 -11.79 7.96 14.66
CA TRP A 121 -10.46 8.41 14.22
C TRP A 121 -9.57 7.26 13.77
N LEU A 122 -9.57 6.13 14.48
CA LEU A 122 -8.85 4.94 14.05
C LEU A 122 -9.36 4.46 12.69
N CYS A 123 -10.68 4.39 12.49
CA CYS A 123 -11.25 4.02 11.19
C CYS A 123 -10.91 5.03 10.09
N VAL A 124 -10.82 6.32 10.39
CA VAL A 124 -10.33 7.34 9.43
C VAL A 124 -8.89 7.05 9.02
N ILE A 125 -7.99 6.79 9.98
CA ILE A 125 -6.59 6.45 9.69
C ILE A 125 -6.50 5.17 8.85
N LEU A 126 -7.28 4.13 9.19
CA LEU A 126 -7.34 2.90 8.40
C LEU A 126 -7.80 3.17 6.96
N THR A 127 -8.85 3.96 6.75
CA THR A 127 -9.31 4.34 5.40
C THR A 127 -8.20 4.97 4.57
N PHE A 128 -7.36 5.78 5.20
CA PHE A 128 -6.24 6.45 4.53
C PHE A 128 -5.10 5.52 4.11
N PHE A 129 -5.18 4.21 4.37
CA PHE A 129 -4.30 3.23 3.70
C PHE A 129 -4.46 3.27 2.17
N LEU A 130 -5.67 3.62 1.68
CA LEU A 130 -5.91 3.85 0.24
C LEU A 130 -5.10 5.03 -0.30
N ALA A 131 -4.67 5.98 0.53
CA ALA A 131 -3.86 7.11 0.09
C ALA A 131 -2.48 6.68 -0.47
N ARG A 132 -2.03 5.45 -0.20
CA ARG A 132 -0.82 4.89 -0.84
C ARG A 132 -0.94 4.86 -2.36
N GLN A 133 -2.11 4.53 -2.92
CA GLN A 133 -2.32 4.54 -4.37
C GLN A 133 -2.14 5.95 -4.97
N ILE A 134 -2.57 6.97 -4.22
CA ILE A 134 -2.41 8.37 -4.59
C ILE A 134 -0.92 8.75 -4.58
N LEU A 135 -0.21 8.40 -3.50
CA LEU A 135 1.23 8.70 -3.36
C LEU A 135 2.07 7.95 -4.39
N ASN A 136 1.79 6.67 -4.64
CA ASN A 136 2.49 5.85 -5.63
C ASN A 136 2.36 6.46 -7.02
N PHE A 137 1.15 6.84 -7.42
CA PHE A 137 0.90 7.50 -8.71
C PHE A 137 1.57 8.88 -8.78
N GLY A 138 1.46 9.69 -7.71
CA GLY A 138 2.12 11.00 -7.65
C GLY A 138 3.64 10.92 -7.77
N VAL A 139 4.29 9.97 -7.08
CA VAL A 139 5.74 9.75 -7.18
C VAL A 139 6.13 9.31 -8.58
N GLN A 140 5.33 8.48 -9.25
CA GLN A 140 5.58 8.08 -10.65
C GLN A 140 5.53 9.29 -11.59
N ILE A 141 4.52 10.15 -11.46
CA ILE A 141 4.42 11.38 -12.26
C ILE A 141 5.61 12.29 -12.02
N VAL A 142 5.93 12.58 -10.75
CA VAL A 142 7.05 13.48 -10.40
C VAL A 142 8.37 12.93 -10.95
N ARG A 143 8.61 11.63 -10.82
CA ARG A 143 9.82 11.00 -11.37
C ARG A 143 9.87 11.05 -12.88
N TYR A 144 8.75 10.83 -13.56
CA TYR A 144 8.68 10.95 -15.01
C TYR A 144 9.07 12.36 -15.48
N PHE A 145 8.60 13.40 -14.81
CA PHE A 145 8.98 14.78 -15.12
C PHE A 145 10.46 15.10 -14.83
N ILE A 146 11.07 14.49 -13.82
CA ILE A 146 12.47 14.75 -13.44
C ILE A 146 13.46 13.96 -14.31
N THR A 147 13.18 12.68 -14.54
CA THR A 147 14.14 11.74 -15.16
C THR A 147 13.85 11.45 -16.63
N GLY A 148 12.63 11.71 -17.11
CA GLY A 148 12.18 11.30 -18.44
C GLY A 148 11.98 9.79 -18.59
N GLU A 149 12.28 8.98 -17.57
CA GLU A 149 12.23 7.52 -17.64
C GLU A 149 10.98 6.96 -16.97
N HIS A 150 10.36 5.99 -17.66
CA HIS A 150 9.32 5.13 -17.10
C HIS A 150 9.97 4.01 -16.29
N LYS A 151 10.10 4.18 -14.98
CA LYS A 151 10.59 3.07 -14.15
C LYS A 151 9.47 2.05 -13.89
N ASN A 152 9.61 0.86 -14.47
CA ASN A 152 8.64 -0.26 -14.39
C ASN A 152 8.56 -0.97 -13.02
N SER A 153 8.92 -0.29 -11.92
CA SER A 153 9.07 -0.96 -10.62
C SER A 153 7.80 -0.97 -9.76
N GLY A 154 6.81 -0.12 -10.05
CA GLY A 154 5.56 -0.06 -9.28
C GLY A 154 4.66 -1.28 -9.52
N ASP A 155 3.93 -1.71 -8.49
CA ASP A 155 3.05 -2.89 -8.56
C ASP A 155 1.96 -2.70 -9.62
N GLU A 156 1.38 -1.50 -9.68
CA GLU A 156 0.33 -1.16 -10.64
C GLU A 156 0.83 -1.13 -12.10
N ILE A 157 2.09 -0.72 -12.32
CA ILE A 157 2.72 -0.75 -13.65
C ILE A 157 2.99 -2.20 -14.08
N LYS A 158 3.54 -3.03 -13.19
CA LYS A 158 3.78 -4.45 -13.47
C LYS A 158 2.48 -5.18 -13.84
N LEU A 159 1.37 -4.78 -13.23
CA LEU A 159 0.04 -5.31 -13.55
C LEU A 159 -0.49 -4.81 -14.89
N ALA A 160 -0.31 -3.52 -15.21
CA ALA A 160 -0.72 -2.99 -16.52
C ALA A 160 0.04 -3.67 -17.67
N LEU A 161 1.35 -3.85 -17.50
CA LEU A 161 2.20 -4.56 -18.46
C LEU A 161 1.84 -6.05 -18.61
N TYR A 162 1.26 -6.66 -17.58
CA TYR A 162 0.77 -8.04 -17.68
C TYR A 162 -0.49 -8.16 -18.51
N LEU A 163 -1.44 -7.24 -18.29
CA LEU A 163 -2.72 -7.22 -18.97
C LEU A 163 -2.64 -6.66 -20.39
N ASP A 164 -1.43 -6.27 -20.83
CA ASP A 164 -1.19 -5.53 -22.08
C ASP A 164 -2.02 -4.24 -22.16
N TRP A 165 -2.18 -3.59 -20.99
CA TRP A 165 -2.90 -2.34 -20.84
C TRP A 165 -1.94 -1.15 -20.84
N PRO A 166 -2.43 0.07 -21.13
CA PRO A 166 -1.62 1.28 -21.02
C PRO A 166 -0.96 1.36 -19.62
N ILE A 167 0.34 1.66 -19.58
CA ILE A 167 1.21 1.59 -18.38
C ILE A 167 0.59 2.25 -17.15
N TYR A 168 -0.12 3.37 -17.33
CA TYR A 168 -0.71 4.15 -16.26
C TYR A 168 -2.19 3.86 -15.98
N SER A 169 -2.84 2.99 -16.76
CA SER A 169 -4.29 2.75 -16.67
C SER A 169 -4.73 2.27 -15.28
N ILE A 170 -4.06 1.25 -14.74
CA ILE A 170 -4.36 0.68 -13.42
C ILE A 170 -4.03 1.69 -12.34
N ALA A 171 -2.82 2.27 -12.37
CA ALA A 171 -2.36 3.24 -11.37
C ALA A 171 -3.26 4.49 -11.31
N PHE A 172 -3.69 4.98 -12.47
CA PHE A 172 -4.63 6.10 -12.57
C PHE A 172 -6.01 5.73 -12.01
N SER A 173 -6.53 4.56 -12.35
CA SER A 173 -7.86 4.12 -11.89
C SER A 173 -7.90 3.91 -10.38
N THR A 174 -6.89 3.25 -9.80
CA THR A 174 -6.79 3.04 -8.35
C THR A 174 -6.54 4.34 -7.60
N CYS A 175 -5.75 5.27 -8.18
CA CYS A 175 -5.57 6.62 -7.66
C CYS A 175 -6.89 7.39 -7.60
N LEU A 176 -7.65 7.43 -8.70
CA LEU A 176 -8.92 8.13 -8.76
C LEU A 176 -9.94 7.57 -7.76
N PHE A 177 -10.04 6.25 -7.67
CA PHE A 177 -10.87 5.57 -6.67
C PHE A 177 -10.45 5.95 -5.24
N SER A 178 -9.15 5.94 -4.96
CA SER A 178 -8.62 6.28 -3.63
C SER A 178 -8.84 7.76 -3.28
N ILE A 179 -8.69 8.68 -4.24
CA ILE A 179 -9.01 10.10 -4.08
C ILE A 179 -10.49 10.24 -3.70
N LEU A 180 -11.39 9.58 -4.44
CA LEU A 180 -12.83 9.65 -4.17
C LEU A 180 -13.15 9.22 -2.73
N ILE A 181 -12.66 8.06 -2.30
CA ILE A 181 -12.91 7.53 -0.95
C ILE A 181 -12.28 8.42 0.12
N CYS A 182 -11.05 8.90 -0.07
CA CYS A 182 -10.39 9.81 0.88
C CYS A 182 -11.13 11.15 0.99
N CYS A 183 -11.56 11.72 -0.13
CA CYS A 183 -12.36 12.96 -0.17
C CYS A 183 -13.69 12.77 0.55
N ILE A 184 -14.42 11.69 0.29
CA ILE A 184 -15.65 11.37 1.02
C ILE A 184 -15.35 11.25 2.52
N THR A 185 -14.26 10.60 2.89
CA THR A 185 -13.83 10.46 4.30
C THR A 185 -13.64 11.83 4.97
N VAL A 186 -12.90 12.73 4.34
CA VAL A 186 -12.60 14.05 4.91
C VAL A 186 -13.83 14.95 4.94
N PHE A 187 -14.56 15.06 3.83
CA PHE A 187 -15.61 16.06 3.70
C PHE A 187 -16.97 15.59 4.24
N LYS A 188 -17.24 14.27 4.24
CA LYS A 188 -18.52 13.73 4.72
C LYS A 188 -18.45 13.25 6.16
N PHE A 189 -17.35 12.66 6.60
CA PHE A 189 -17.29 12.03 7.93
C PHE A 189 -16.57 12.87 8.98
N ILE A 190 -15.46 13.53 8.63
CA ILE A 190 -14.71 14.34 9.60
C ILE A 190 -15.46 15.65 9.89
N PRO A 191 -15.68 16.02 11.18
CA PRO A 191 -16.31 17.29 11.52
C PRO A 191 -15.52 18.48 10.99
N GLN A 192 -16.23 19.52 10.53
CA GLN A 192 -15.64 20.67 9.82
C GLN A 192 -14.51 21.34 10.61
N GLU A 193 -14.64 21.43 11.94
CA GLU A 193 -13.63 22.01 12.84
C GLU A 193 -12.28 21.28 12.86
N TYR A 194 -12.23 20.00 12.46
CA TYR A 194 -10.99 19.20 12.46
C TYR A 194 -10.37 18.99 11.08
N ARG A 195 -11.07 19.27 9.98
CA ARG A 195 -10.65 18.88 8.61
C ARG A 195 -9.26 19.41 8.25
N ILE A 196 -9.03 20.72 8.40
CA ILE A 196 -7.74 21.34 8.06
C ILE A 196 -6.63 20.80 8.96
N ARG A 197 -6.89 20.69 10.26
CA ARG A 197 -5.92 20.14 11.23
C ARG A 197 -5.56 18.71 10.89
N PHE A 198 -6.54 17.90 10.50
CA PHE A 198 -6.35 16.53 10.07
C PHE A 198 -5.50 16.44 8.80
N ILE A 199 -5.78 17.25 7.77
CA ILE A 199 -5.00 17.26 6.52
C ILE A 199 -3.53 17.59 6.80
N TRP A 200 -3.26 18.67 7.55
CA TRP A 200 -1.89 19.05 7.90
C TRP A 200 -1.19 17.98 8.74
N SER A 201 -1.85 17.48 9.78
CA SER A 201 -1.30 16.46 10.67
C SER A 201 -1.02 15.15 9.92
N GLY A 202 -1.90 14.78 8.99
CA GLY A 202 -1.74 13.60 8.16
C GLY A 202 -0.55 13.73 7.21
N SER A 203 -0.44 14.84 6.49
CA SER A 203 0.70 15.08 5.58
C SER A 203 2.03 15.08 6.34
N ILE A 204 2.10 15.78 7.48
CA ILE A 204 3.31 15.82 8.32
C ILE A 204 3.63 14.43 8.88
N GLY A 205 2.63 13.74 9.44
CA GLY A 205 2.81 12.41 10.01
C GLY A 205 3.25 11.38 8.99
N CYS A 206 2.67 11.38 7.79
CA CYS A 206 3.10 10.50 6.69
C CYS A 206 4.52 10.79 6.23
N GLY A 207 4.89 12.07 6.07
CA GLY A 207 6.24 12.46 5.68
C GLY A 207 7.30 12.03 6.70
N ILE A 208 7.04 12.32 7.99
CA ILE A 208 7.92 11.88 9.09
C ILE A 208 7.97 10.36 9.16
N GLY A 209 6.82 9.68 9.10
CA GLY A 209 6.74 8.21 9.15
C GLY A 209 7.52 7.54 8.03
N TYR A 210 7.45 8.09 6.81
CA TYR A 210 8.24 7.61 5.68
C TYR A 210 9.74 7.76 5.93
N ILE A 211 10.19 8.93 6.41
CA ILE A 211 11.60 9.18 6.73
C ILE A 211 12.07 8.24 7.84
N VAL A 212 11.31 8.15 8.94
CA VAL A 212 11.61 7.29 10.09
C VAL A 212 11.76 5.84 9.65
N TRP A 213 10.86 5.34 8.79
CA TRP A 213 10.94 3.97 8.29
C TRP A 213 12.11 3.78 7.31
N MET A 214 12.18 4.57 6.26
CA MET A 214 13.10 4.31 5.14
C MET A 214 14.56 4.63 5.47
N VAL A 215 14.81 5.61 6.33
CA VAL A 215 16.18 6.08 6.62
C VAL A 215 16.72 5.47 7.91
N TRP A 216 15.87 5.24 8.92
CA TRP A 216 16.35 4.91 10.25
C TRP A 216 15.90 3.52 10.71
N LEU A 217 14.62 3.33 10.99
CA LEU A 217 14.11 2.15 11.68
C LEU A 217 14.05 0.91 10.78
N GLY A 218 13.70 1.08 9.51
CA GLY A 218 13.63 0.00 8.53
C GLY A 218 14.97 -0.70 8.31
N PRO A 219 16.04 0.01 7.92
CA PRO A 219 17.37 -0.58 7.72
C PRO A 219 17.95 -1.28 8.96
N ILE A 220 17.56 -0.85 10.17
CA ILE A 220 18.01 -1.46 11.43
C ILE A 220 17.25 -2.76 11.72
N LEU A 221 15.93 -2.77 11.51
CA LEU A 221 15.09 -3.92 11.84
C LEU A 221 15.09 -5.00 10.75
N LEU A 222 15.19 -4.60 9.49
CA LEU A 222 15.07 -5.46 8.31
C LEU A 222 16.16 -5.09 7.28
N PRO A 223 17.43 -5.39 7.56
CA PRO A 223 18.54 -5.14 6.64
C PRO A 223 18.43 -5.95 5.33
#